data_AF-W6LA17-F1
#
_entry.id   AF-W6LA17-F1
#
_cell.length_a   1.000
_cell.length_b   1.000
_cell.length_c   1.000
_cell.angle_alpha   90.00
_cell.angle_beta   90.00
_cell.angle_gamma   90.00
#
_symmetry.space_group_name_H-M   'P 1'
#
loop_
_entity.id
_entity.type
_entity.pdbx_description
1 polymer ?
#
loop_
_entity_poly.entity_id
_entity_poly.type
_entity_poly.pdbx_seq_one_letter_code
_entity_poly.pdbx_strand_id
1 'polypeptide(L)'
;MNRVIPPAQSGATSATMVRNEGFKILAGILRWNGRHYYLLLSLLFTKRRLEEVRRVWAVMKAIGFMDYHMDDKTVNSYISLIRRGNERSAGTMVYTDKTATTGQLSDEKALRRQLLIELEEIAKKKGFSLQDYNLRATQLARITEFIQESPSLPLVAHTDKAINGKVVKDAQRSYFHNEDRNSATANCNLLKVGDFNGLLRVSQSLNKTQRILAVMEKLEISKCTDTYSSLIASLHNPEYLLSNDPPPTINFKKNESIPLDGEKDVEELNEGKAKYENYKNQRIAQAKIWFDACPTDQRTASLYNEMLYLLRDKSRVDEFNALLVEFRGNALRAKADKPNNTEGPDAVETLEAPTCAEDNGPILPPQWCVPPNSKTYELLIQHVRYLEDWEAFWEVYGEMGRQNVKGTSRLYHVLLKEIKQHPPPDIKHSGESISNFIVKLSEKMELDGVRIISVDEGMKLVDAWSATRKR
;
A
#
# COMPACT_ATOMS: atom_id res chain seq x y z
N MET A 1 -58.71 -25.33 -8.14
CA MET A 1 -59.46 -24.33 -7.34
C MET A 1 -58.74 -22.99 -7.45
N ASN A 2 -59.30 -22.08 -8.25
CA ASN A 2 -58.79 -20.72 -8.45
C ASN A 2 -58.95 -19.92 -7.16
N ARG A 3 -57.86 -19.40 -6.59
CA ARG A 3 -57.92 -18.33 -5.58
C ARG A 3 -57.50 -17.02 -6.21
N VAL A 4 -58.51 -16.17 -6.32
CA VAL A 4 -58.51 -14.80 -6.82
C VAL A 4 -57.62 -13.94 -5.93
N ILE A 5 -56.72 -13.18 -6.55
CA ILE A 5 -55.96 -12.09 -5.93
C ILE A 5 -56.93 -10.90 -5.79
N PRO A 6 -57.16 -10.34 -4.59
CA PRO A 6 -58.02 -9.17 -4.47
C PRO A 6 -57.32 -7.91 -5.00
N PRO A 7 -58.07 -6.94 -5.54
CA PRO A 7 -57.51 -5.78 -6.23
C PRO A 7 -56.89 -4.78 -5.25
N ALA A 8 -55.90 -4.03 -5.76
CA ALA A 8 -55.25 -2.94 -5.08
C ALA A 8 -56.28 -1.89 -4.61
N GLN A 9 -56.42 -1.71 -3.30
CA GLN A 9 -57.10 -0.55 -2.74
C GLN A 9 -56.05 0.54 -2.48
N SER A 10 -56.22 1.64 -3.20
CA SER A 10 -55.63 2.93 -2.90
C SER A 10 -56.16 3.43 -1.56
N GLY A 11 -55.25 3.71 -0.65
CA GLY A 11 -55.59 4.26 0.66
C GLY A 11 -54.31 4.44 1.44
N ALA A 12 -53.93 5.69 1.69
CA ALA A 12 -52.83 6.07 2.54
C ALA A 12 -53.13 5.71 4.01
N THR A 13 -53.17 4.42 4.33
CA THR A 13 -53.05 3.94 5.71
C THR A 13 -51.58 3.87 6.05
N SER A 14 -51.17 4.77 6.95
CA SER A 14 -49.80 4.96 7.42
C SER A 14 -49.02 3.64 7.50
N ALA A 15 -47.91 3.54 6.77
CA ALA A 15 -47.03 2.35 6.71
C ALA A 15 -46.57 1.84 8.10
N THR A 16 -46.77 2.65 9.13
CA THR A 16 -46.60 2.34 10.56
C THR A 16 -47.68 1.42 11.16
N MET A 17 -48.93 1.41 10.68
CA MET A 17 -49.99 0.52 11.20
C MET A 17 -49.88 -0.90 10.67
N VAL A 18 -49.54 -1.08 9.38
CA VAL A 18 -49.22 -2.39 8.79
C VAL A 18 -47.94 -2.98 9.45
N ARG A 19 -47.07 -2.12 9.98
CA ARG A 19 -45.81 -2.45 10.66
C ARG A 19 -45.97 -3.21 11.98
N ASN A 20 -47.11 -3.14 12.66
CA ASN A 20 -47.28 -3.76 13.99
C ASN A 20 -48.16 -5.02 14.00
N GLU A 21 -49.12 -5.17 13.07
CA GLU A 21 -50.04 -6.32 13.09
C GLU A 21 -49.55 -7.52 12.25
N GLY A 22 -48.77 -7.30 11.18
CA GLY A 22 -48.30 -8.38 10.31
C GLY A 22 -47.18 -9.26 10.87
N PHE A 23 -46.42 -8.78 11.86
CA PHE A 23 -45.24 -9.50 12.39
C PHE A 23 -45.58 -10.71 13.26
N LYS A 24 -46.81 -10.78 13.81
CA LYS A 24 -47.22 -11.92 14.63
C LYS A 24 -47.48 -13.20 13.82
N ILE A 25 -47.72 -13.08 12.51
CA ILE A 25 -48.15 -14.21 11.66
C ILE A 25 -46.97 -14.84 10.89
N LEU A 26 -45.87 -14.11 10.71
CA LEU A 26 -44.69 -14.61 9.99
C LEU A 26 -43.86 -15.54 10.89
N ALA A 27 -43.33 -16.64 10.34
CA ALA A 27 -42.43 -17.57 11.04
C ALA A 27 -41.02 -17.57 10.43
N GLY A 28 -40.01 -17.91 11.24
CA GLY A 28 -38.62 -18.05 10.78
C GLY A 28 -37.95 -16.73 10.39
N ILE A 29 -37.19 -16.75 9.29
CA ILE A 29 -36.34 -15.61 8.86
C ILE A 29 -37.14 -14.35 8.52
N LEU A 30 -38.44 -14.49 8.23
CA LEU A 30 -39.34 -13.39 7.90
C LEU A 30 -39.70 -12.51 9.12
N ARG A 31 -39.40 -12.94 10.35
CA ARG A 31 -39.51 -12.10 11.57
C ARG A 31 -38.26 -11.27 11.84
N TRP A 32 -37.16 -11.53 11.14
CA TRP A 32 -35.89 -10.89 11.44
C TRP A 32 -35.94 -9.41 11.06
N ASN A 33 -35.56 -8.56 12.01
CA ASN A 33 -35.39 -7.13 11.79
C ASN A 33 -33.92 -6.80 11.41
N GLY A 34 -33.66 -5.54 11.09
CA GLY A 34 -32.31 -5.07 10.72
C GLY A 34 -31.21 -5.40 11.73
N ARG A 35 -31.52 -5.52 13.02
CA ARG A 35 -30.53 -5.89 14.05
C ARG A 35 -30.10 -7.36 13.96
N HIS A 36 -31.02 -8.26 13.62
CA HIS A 36 -30.71 -9.69 13.48
C HIS A 36 -29.76 -9.92 12.29
N TYR A 37 -30.09 -9.33 11.14
CA TYR A 37 -29.25 -9.39 9.94
C TYR A 37 -27.91 -8.68 10.15
N TYR A 38 -27.88 -7.54 10.85
CA TYR A 38 -26.64 -6.87 11.24
C TYR A 38 -25.72 -7.77 12.06
N LEU A 39 -26.24 -8.43 13.09
CA LEU A 39 -25.47 -9.35 13.93
C LEU A 39 -24.94 -10.54 13.11
N LEU A 40 -25.79 -11.13 12.26
CA LEU A 40 -25.39 -12.23 11.40
C LEU A 40 -24.26 -11.82 10.44
N LEU A 41 -24.43 -10.72 9.70
CA LEU A 41 -23.40 -10.23 8.78
C LEU A 41 -22.11 -9.86 9.53
N SER A 42 -22.22 -9.26 10.72
CA SER A 42 -21.06 -8.95 11.55
C SER A 42 -20.28 -10.20 11.95
N LEU A 43 -20.96 -11.29 12.32
CA LEU A 43 -20.34 -12.56 12.64
C LEU A 43 -19.68 -13.19 11.41
N LEU A 44 -20.36 -13.17 10.26
CA LEU A 44 -19.86 -13.75 9.02
C LEU A 44 -18.61 -13.02 8.50
N PHE A 45 -18.59 -11.68 8.55
CA PHE A 45 -17.40 -10.89 8.24
C PHE A 45 -16.26 -11.16 9.22
N THR A 46 -16.55 -11.30 10.52
CA THR A 46 -15.54 -11.62 11.54
C THR A 46 -14.93 -13.01 11.32
N LYS A 47 -15.71 -13.96 10.80
CA LYS A 47 -15.27 -15.33 10.49
C LYS A 47 -14.81 -15.52 9.04
N ARG A 48 -14.71 -14.45 8.24
CA ARG A 48 -14.33 -14.47 6.80
C ARG A 48 -15.15 -15.46 5.95
N ARG A 49 -16.42 -15.66 6.30
CA ARG A 49 -17.36 -16.56 5.60
C ARG A 49 -18.06 -15.84 4.44
N LEU A 50 -17.29 -15.56 3.38
CA LEU A 50 -17.72 -14.67 2.27
C LEU A 50 -18.88 -15.24 1.45
N GLU A 51 -18.89 -16.55 1.21
CA GLU A 51 -19.98 -17.22 0.49
C GLU A 51 -21.31 -17.13 1.26
N GLU A 52 -21.25 -17.29 2.57
CA GLU A 52 -22.39 -17.14 3.44
C GLU A 52 -22.88 -15.70 3.51
N VAL A 53 -21.97 -14.71 3.47
CA VAL A 53 -22.35 -13.29 3.31
C VAL A 53 -23.14 -13.10 2.01
N ARG A 54 -22.65 -13.63 0.88
CA ARG A 54 -23.34 -13.56 -0.43
C ARG A 54 -24.73 -14.19 -0.35
N ARG A 55 -24.84 -15.38 0.26
CA ARG A 55 -26.12 -16.09 0.41
C ARG A 55 -27.10 -15.31 1.28
N VAL A 56 -26.67 -14.83 2.45
CA VAL A 56 -27.53 -14.03 3.34
C VAL A 56 -27.99 -12.77 2.64
N TRP A 57 -27.09 -12.08 1.94
CA TRP A 57 -27.42 -10.88 1.18
C TRP A 57 -28.41 -11.15 0.05
N ALA A 58 -28.24 -12.26 -0.68
CA ALA A 58 -29.18 -12.69 -1.72
C ALA A 58 -30.57 -13.01 -1.13
N VAL A 59 -30.63 -13.68 0.03
CA VAL A 59 -31.89 -13.94 0.73
C VAL A 59 -32.56 -12.64 1.17
N MET A 60 -31.80 -11.68 1.74
CA MET A 60 -32.33 -10.37 2.11
C MET A 60 -32.94 -9.63 0.91
N LYS A 61 -32.33 -9.74 -0.28
CA LYS A 61 -32.91 -9.21 -1.52
C LYS A 61 -34.17 -9.96 -1.94
N ALA A 62 -34.13 -11.29 -1.95
CA ALA A 62 -35.24 -12.13 -2.41
C ALA A 62 -36.53 -11.97 -1.57
N ILE A 63 -36.40 -11.77 -0.26
CA ILE A 63 -37.54 -11.54 0.64
C ILE A 63 -38.01 -10.08 0.65
N GLY A 64 -37.36 -9.19 -0.12
CA GLY A 64 -37.68 -7.76 -0.16
C GLY A 64 -37.27 -6.98 1.08
N PHE A 65 -36.38 -7.50 1.94
CA PHE A 65 -35.93 -6.79 3.14
C PHE A 65 -35.31 -5.43 2.80
N MET A 66 -34.49 -5.40 1.74
CA MET A 66 -33.83 -4.19 1.25
C MET A 66 -34.84 -3.11 0.83
N ASP A 67 -35.91 -3.50 0.15
CA ASP A 67 -36.92 -2.59 -0.39
C ASP A 67 -37.98 -2.17 0.63
N TYR A 68 -38.41 -3.06 1.53
CA TYR A 68 -39.54 -2.78 2.42
C TYR A 68 -39.15 -2.52 3.87
N HIS A 69 -38.04 -3.09 4.35
CA HIS A 69 -37.69 -3.10 5.78
C HIS A 69 -36.46 -2.26 6.15
N MET A 70 -35.60 -1.90 5.19
CA MET A 70 -34.51 -0.98 5.46
C MET A 70 -35.01 0.45 5.70
N ASP A 71 -34.54 1.03 6.80
CA ASP A 71 -34.60 2.45 7.13
C ASP A 71 -33.20 3.11 7.08
N ASP A 72 -33.18 4.43 7.17
CA ASP A 72 -31.98 5.26 7.09
C ASP A 72 -30.88 4.84 8.09
N LYS A 73 -31.28 4.58 9.35
CA LYS A 73 -30.37 4.11 10.41
C LYS A 73 -29.77 2.75 10.09
N THR A 74 -30.57 1.85 9.54
CA THR A 74 -30.16 0.48 9.18
C THR A 74 -29.17 0.51 8.01
N VAL A 75 -29.41 1.32 6.97
CA VAL A 75 -28.48 1.49 5.84
C VAL A 75 -27.14 2.04 6.30
N ASN A 76 -27.14 3.13 7.08
CA ASN A 76 -25.91 3.70 7.64
C ASN A 76 -25.16 2.73 8.55
N SER A 77 -25.88 1.90 9.31
CA SER A 77 -25.28 0.87 10.16
C SER A 77 -24.59 -0.22 9.33
N TYR A 78 -25.21 -0.70 8.25
CA TYR A 78 -24.58 -1.69 7.37
C TYR A 78 -23.37 -1.14 6.63
N ILE A 79 -23.43 0.09 6.11
CA ILE A 79 -22.27 0.74 5.49
C ILE A 79 -21.11 0.83 6.50
N SER A 80 -21.41 1.24 7.73
CA SER A 80 -20.43 1.30 8.82
C SER A 80 -19.82 -0.07 9.15
N LEU A 81 -20.63 -1.13 9.14
CA LEU A 81 -20.17 -2.50 9.38
C LEU A 81 -19.19 -2.96 8.29
N ILE A 82 -19.58 -2.80 7.03
CA ILE A 82 -18.78 -3.20 5.87
C ILE A 82 -17.47 -2.41 5.83
N ARG A 83 -17.51 -1.11 6.18
CA ARG A 83 -16.34 -0.23 6.27
C ARG A 83 -15.38 -0.62 7.39
N ARG A 84 -15.87 -0.83 8.63
CA ARG A 84 -15.04 -1.14 9.82
C ARG A 84 -14.27 -2.46 9.68
N GLY A 85 -14.77 -3.38 8.86
CA GLY A 85 -14.02 -4.58 8.51
C GLY A 85 -12.68 -4.29 7.82
N ASN A 86 -12.50 -3.15 7.14
CA ASN A 86 -11.23 -2.80 6.46
C ASN A 86 -10.21 -2.25 7.47
N GLU A 87 -10.66 -1.46 8.44
CA GLU A 87 -9.81 -0.87 9.49
C GLU A 87 -9.27 -1.92 10.46
N ARG A 88 -10.12 -2.88 10.87
CA ARG A 88 -9.69 -4.00 11.72
C ARG A 88 -8.77 -4.97 10.97
N SER A 89 -8.95 -5.18 9.67
CA SER A 89 -8.01 -6.00 8.89
C SER A 89 -6.62 -5.37 8.77
N ALA A 90 -6.50 -4.03 8.79
CA ALA A 90 -5.19 -3.36 8.80
C ALA A 90 -4.47 -3.51 10.16
N GLY A 91 -5.18 -3.41 11.28
CA GLY A 91 -4.60 -3.59 12.62
C GLY A 91 -4.37 -5.05 13.03
N THR A 92 -5.13 -6.00 12.49
CA THR A 92 -5.06 -7.43 12.87
C THR A 92 -4.24 -8.26 11.87
N MET A 93 -3.82 -7.68 10.74
CA MET A 93 -2.91 -8.33 9.78
C MET A 93 -1.53 -8.67 10.36
N VAL A 94 -1.19 -8.11 11.53
CA VAL A 94 0.07 -8.42 12.21
C VAL A 94 0.04 -9.81 12.88
N TYR A 95 -1.12 -10.46 13.07
CA TYR A 95 -1.14 -11.71 13.86
C TYR A 95 -1.99 -12.91 13.41
N THR A 96 -2.90 -12.84 12.44
CA THR A 96 -3.73 -14.04 12.11
C THR A 96 -4.16 -14.11 10.65
N ASP A 97 -3.30 -14.66 9.79
CA ASP A 97 -3.61 -15.66 8.75
C ASP A 97 -2.46 -15.71 7.74
N LYS A 98 -1.56 -16.69 7.90
CA LYS A 98 -0.60 -17.06 6.85
C LYS A 98 -1.26 -17.89 5.73
N THR A 99 -2.59 -18.05 5.76
CA THR A 99 -3.37 -19.00 4.95
C THR A 99 -4.34 -18.32 3.98
N ALA A 100 -4.59 -17.01 4.10
CA ALA A 100 -5.45 -16.30 3.16
C ALA A 100 -4.68 -16.04 1.85
N THR A 101 -5.01 -16.80 0.80
CA THR A 101 -4.45 -16.59 -0.55
C THR A 101 -4.82 -15.19 -1.03
N THR A 102 -3.94 -14.53 -1.79
CA THR A 102 -4.17 -13.20 -2.39
C THR A 102 -5.53 -13.08 -3.11
N GLY A 103 -6.01 -14.18 -3.70
CA GLY A 103 -7.33 -14.28 -4.31
C GLY A 103 -8.49 -14.08 -3.34
N GLN A 104 -8.47 -14.72 -2.16
CA GLN A 104 -9.53 -14.59 -1.16
C GLN A 104 -9.66 -13.16 -0.62
N LEU A 105 -8.52 -12.46 -0.44
CA LEU A 105 -8.50 -11.06 -0.03
C LEU A 105 -9.03 -10.13 -1.13
N SER A 106 -8.75 -10.44 -2.40
CA SER A 106 -9.30 -9.70 -3.54
C SER A 106 -10.82 -9.87 -3.63
N ASP A 107 -11.30 -11.11 -3.47
CA ASP A 107 -12.73 -11.46 -3.50
C ASP A 107 -13.49 -10.82 -2.35
N GLU A 108 -12.89 -10.76 -1.15
CA GLU A 108 -13.47 -10.04 0.00
C GLU A 108 -13.61 -8.55 -0.30
N LYS A 109 -12.55 -7.92 -0.83
CA LYS A 109 -12.58 -6.50 -1.17
C LYS A 109 -13.62 -6.21 -2.27
N ALA A 110 -13.73 -7.08 -3.27
CA ALA A 110 -14.73 -6.96 -4.34
C ALA A 110 -16.15 -7.08 -3.79
N LEU A 111 -16.42 -8.11 -2.97
CA LEU A 111 -17.73 -8.28 -2.32
C LEU A 111 -18.11 -7.05 -1.50
N ARG A 112 -17.19 -6.52 -0.68
CA ARG A 112 -17.47 -5.34 0.14
C ARG A 112 -17.78 -4.10 -0.70
N ARG A 113 -17.09 -3.88 -1.83
CA ARG A 113 -17.40 -2.78 -2.77
C ARG A 113 -18.80 -2.91 -3.35
N GLN A 114 -19.13 -4.10 -3.85
CA GLN A 114 -20.45 -4.38 -4.38
C GLN A 114 -21.56 -4.09 -3.35
N LEU A 115 -21.39 -4.56 -2.11
CA LEU A 115 -22.37 -4.33 -1.04
C LEU A 115 -22.54 -2.84 -0.68
N LEU A 116 -21.45 -2.05 -0.70
CA LEU A 116 -21.51 -0.61 -0.46
C LEU A 116 -22.30 0.10 -1.56
N ILE A 117 -22.10 -0.28 -2.82
CA ILE A 117 -22.80 0.31 -3.97
C ILE A 117 -24.28 -0.06 -3.95
N GLU A 118 -24.62 -1.33 -3.69
CA GLU A 118 -26.02 -1.76 -3.54
C GLU A 118 -26.73 -1.00 -2.40
N LEU A 119 -26.06 -0.75 -1.27
CA LEU A 119 -26.61 0.05 -0.17
C LEU A 119 -26.81 1.52 -0.52
N GLU A 120 -25.91 2.09 -1.32
CA GLU A 120 -26.04 3.46 -1.82
C GLU A 120 -27.21 3.59 -2.80
N GLU A 121 -27.40 2.64 -3.71
CA GLU A 121 -28.55 2.59 -4.62
C GLU A 121 -29.88 2.56 -3.86
N ILE A 122 -29.94 1.76 -2.79
CA ILE A 122 -31.13 1.70 -1.91
C ILE A 122 -31.36 3.04 -1.20
N ALA A 123 -30.29 3.67 -0.71
CA ALA A 123 -30.38 4.98 -0.07
C ALA A 123 -30.94 6.03 -1.05
N LYS A 124 -30.44 6.06 -2.29
CA LYS A 124 -30.93 6.96 -3.34
C LYS A 124 -32.39 6.69 -3.71
N LYS A 125 -32.74 5.41 -3.95
CA LYS A 125 -34.11 4.98 -4.30
C LYS A 125 -35.13 5.40 -3.24
N LYS A 126 -34.74 5.43 -1.97
CA LYS A 126 -35.61 5.76 -0.83
C LYS A 126 -35.46 7.19 -0.31
N GLY A 127 -34.54 7.99 -0.86
CA GLY A 127 -34.25 9.34 -0.37
C GLY A 127 -33.65 9.38 1.05
N PHE A 128 -32.86 8.36 1.43
CA PHE A 128 -32.20 8.31 2.73
C PHE A 128 -30.92 9.15 2.76
N SER A 129 -30.60 9.72 3.93
CA SER A 129 -29.42 10.56 4.13
C SER A 129 -28.24 9.72 4.62
N LEU A 130 -27.19 9.60 3.81
CA LEU A 130 -25.97 8.94 4.23
C LEU A 130 -25.12 9.90 5.08
N GLN A 131 -24.61 9.40 6.22
CA GLN A 131 -23.60 10.13 6.99
C GLN A 131 -22.34 10.39 6.14
N ASP A 132 -21.68 11.53 6.33
CA ASP A 132 -20.53 11.96 5.50
C ASP A 132 -19.46 10.89 5.30
N TYR A 133 -19.10 10.17 6.37
CA TYR A 133 -18.13 9.07 6.31
C TYR A 133 -18.61 7.88 5.48
N ASN A 134 -19.90 7.58 5.52
CA ASN A 134 -20.53 6.50 4.75
C ASN A 134 -20.65 6.90 3.28
N LEU A 135 -21.01 8.16 3.02
CA LEU A 135 -21.07 8.74 1.68
C LEU A 135 -19.68 8.75 1.01
N ARG A 136 -18.63 9.14 1.73
CA ARG A 136 -17.24 9.07 1.24
C ARG A 136 -16.82 7.63 0.91
N ALA A 137 -17.23 6.66 1.73
CA ALA A 137 -16.91 5.25 1.52
C ALA A 137 -17.62 4.64 0.30
N THR A 138 -18.89 4.99 0.05
CA THR A 138 -19.64 4.52 -1.13
C THR A 138 -19.09 5.17 -2.41
N GLN A 139 -18.73 6.45 -2.36
CA GLN A 139 -18.08 7.15 -3.47
C GLN A 139 -16.74 6.52 -3.85
N LEU A 140 -15.90 6.21 -2.85
CA LEU A 140 -14.63 5.54 -3.09
C LEU A 140 -14.82 4.13 -3.69
N ALA A 141 -15.82 3.39 -3.22
CA ALA A 141 -16.16 2.08 -3.79
C ALA A 141 -16.55 2.20 -5.27
N ARG A 142 -17.40 3.16 -5.62
CA ARG A 142 -17.81 3.43 -7.00
C ARG A 142 -16.64 3.79 -7.91
N ILE A 143 -15.76 4.70 -7.46
CA ILE A 143 -14.58 5.09 -8.24
C ILE A 143 -13.67 3.86 -8.46
N THR A 144 -13.50 3.03 -7.44
CA THR A 144 -12.69 1.82 -7.54
C THR A 144 -13.28 0.83 -8.55
N GLU A 145 -14.59 0.61 -8.55
CA GLU A 145 -15.25 -0.24 -9.55
C GLU A 145 -15.15 0.36 -10.96
N PHE A 146 -15.38 1.66 -11.12
CA PHE A 146 -15.21 2.36 -12.41
C PHE A 146 -13.80 2.17 -13.01
N ILE A 147 -12.76 2.27 -12.17
CA ILE A 147 -11.37 2.05 -12.59
C ILE A 147 -11.13 0.59 -13.00
N GLN A 148 -11.80 -0.37 -12.34
CA GLN A 148 -11.68 -1.80 -12.61
C GLN A 148 -12.44 -2.24 -13.87
N GLU A 149 -13.64 -1.68 -14.12
CA GLU A 149 -14.55 -2.13 -15.17
C GLU A 149 -14.33 -1.46 -16.54
N SER A 150 -13.65 -0.31 -16.61
CA SER A 150 -13.47 0.40 -17.89
C SER A 150 -12.45 -0.32 -18.80
N PRO A 151 -12.81 -0.82 -20.00
CA PRO A 151 -11.81 -1.10 -21.03
C PRO A 151 -11.25 0.24 -21.53
N SER A 152 -9.91 0.34 -21.62
CA SER A 152 -9.11 1.44 -22.17
C SER A 152 -9.83 2.75 -22.53
N LEU A 153 -9.56 3.83 -21.78
CA LEU A 153 -9.67 5.17 -22.37
C LEU A 153 -8.64 5.26 -23.51
N PRO A 154 -9.02 5.73 -24.71
CA PRO A 154 -8.06 5.94 -25.78
C PRO A 154 -7.04 6.98 -25.33
N LEU A 155 -5.77 6.61 -25.45
CA LEU A 155 -4.63 7.52 -25.42
C LEU A 155 -4.97 8.66 -26.38
N VAL A 156 -4.96 9.91 -25.92
CA VAL A 156 -5.14 11.08 -26.79
C VAL A 156 -3.90 11.16 -27.68
N ALA A 157 -3.97 10.50 -28.83
CA ALA A 157 -3.17 10.78 -30.00
C ALA A 157 -4.05 11.57 -30.96
N HIS A 158 -3.50 12.67 -31.47
CA HIS A 158 -4.17 13.58 -32.37
C HIS A 158 -4.57 12.92 -33.70
N THR A 159 -5.70 13.43 -34.23
CA THR A 159 -6.19 13.45 -35.62
C THR A 159 -6.66 12.17 -36.32
N ASP A 160 -7.93 12.28 -36.74
CA ASP A 160 -8.55 11.88 -38.00
C ASP A 160 -9.11 10.47 -38.27
N LYS A 161 -10.39 10.55 -38.68
CA LYS A 161 -11.22 9.64 -39.48
C LYS A 161 -11.93 8.49 -38.78
N ALA A 162 -13.23 8.74 -38.59
CA ALA A 162 -14.28 7.74 -38.55
C ALA A 162 -14.20 6.77 -39.74
N ILE A 163 -14.62 5.51 -39.53
CA ILE A 163 -15.48 4.73 -40.45
C ILE A 163 -15.87 3.38 -39.79
N ASN A 164 -17.20 3.16 -39.75
CA ASN A 164 -17.98 1.92 -39.81
C ASN A 164 -17.98 0.87 -38.67
N GLY A 165 -18.96 1.10 -37.79
CA GLY A 165 -20.05 0.19 -37.37
C GLY A 165 -20.03 -1.30 -37.73
N LYS A 166 -20.11 -2.13 -36.68
CA LYS A 166 -20.97 -3.32 -36.65
C LYS A 166 -21.37 -3.64 -35.20
N VAL A 167 -22.65 -3.43 -34.89
CA VAL A 167 -23.26 -3.67 -33.58
C VAL A 167 -23.52 -5.17 -33.43
N VAL A 168 -22.91 -5.79 -32.42
CA VAL A 168 -23.36 -7.08 -31.87
C VAL A 168 -23.98 -6.79 -30.51
N LYS A 169 -25.26 -7.12 -30.38
CA LYS A 169 -26.07 -6.91 -29.18
C LYS A 169 -25.79 -8.03 -28.18
N ASP A 170 -25.10 -7.71 -27.09
CA ASP A 170 -25.21 -8.45 -25.84
C ASP A 170 -25.60 -7.48 -24.73
N ALA A 171 -26.64 -7.86 -23.98
CA ALA A 171 -27.25 -7.07 -22.93
C ALA A 171 -26.29 -6.92 -21.73
N GLN A 172 -25.40 -5.93 -21.80
CA GLN A 172 -24.57 -5.48 -20.68
C GLN A 172 -25.10 -4.16 -20.12
N ARG A 173 -25.16 -4.12 -18.79
CA ARG A 173 -25.49 -2.97 -17.92
C ARG A 173 -25.04 -1.63 -18.51
N SER A 174 -25.98 -0.94 -19.15
CA SER A 174 -25.88 0.45 -19.54
C SER A 174 -26.11 1.34 -18.31
N TYR A 175 -25.05 1.62 -17.53
CA TYR A 175 -25.09 2.59 -16.43
C TYR A 175 -24.21 3.83 -16.63
N PHE A 176 -23.63 4.02 -17.82
CA PHE A 176 -22.79 5.18 -18.09
C PHE A 176 -23.12 5.98 -19.35
N HIS A 177 -24.23 5.67 -20.05
CA HIS A 177 -24.58 6.41 -21.26
C HIS A 177 -25.75 7.39 -21.15
N ASN A 178 -26.56 7.37 -20.09
CA ASN A 178 -27.77 8.21 -20.04
C ASN A 178 -28.08 8.89 -18.69
N GLU A 179 -27.17 8.87 -17.72
CA GLU A 179 -27.28 9.78 -16.56
C GLU A 179 -26.15 10.80 -16.63
N ASP A 180 -26.56 12.06 -16.61
CA ASP A 180 -25.77 13.27 -16.77
C ASP A 180 -24.29 13.14 -16.39
N ARG A 181 -23.41 13.53 -17.33
CA ARG A 181 -22.00 13.86 -17.06
C ARG A 181 -21.78 14.81 -15.86
N ASN A 182 -22.85 15.45 -15.38
CA ASN A 182 -22.89 16.38 -14.27
C ASN A 182 -23.30 15.76 -12.92
N SER A 183 -23.92 14.57 -12.87
CA SER A 183 -24.39 13.97 -11.60
C SER A 183 -23.29 13.22 -10.84
N ALA A 184 -22.29 12.70 -11.57
CA ALA A 184 -21.11 12.08 -10.98
C ALA A 184 -20.16 13.10 -10.35
N THR A 185 -20.11 14.33 -10.85
CA THR A 185 -19.30 15.43 -10.32
C THR A 185 -20.00 16.19 -9.20
N ALA A 186 -21.32 16.34 -9.24
CA ALA A 186 -22.08 17.14 -8.26
C ALA A 186 -22.06 16.58 -6.81
N ASN A 187 -21.74 15.31 -6.61
CA ASN A 187 -21.72 14.69 -5.27
C ASN A 187 -20.29 14.41 -4.72
N CYS A 188 -19.22 14.69 -5.46
CA CYS A 188 -17.86 14.27 -5.09
C CYS A 188 -17.07 15.25 -4.18
N ASN A 189 -17.73 16.30 -3.66
CA ASN A 189 -17.11 17.35 -2.83
C ASN A 189 -16.49 16.84 -1.50
N LEU A 190 -16.68 15.57 -1.15
CA LEU A 190 -16.16 14.93 0.08
C LEU A 190 -14.84 14.18 -0.12
N LEU A 191 -14.45 13.89 -1.37
CA LEU A 191 -13.25 13.10 -1.66
C LEU A 191 -12.01 13.98 -1.50
N LYS A 192 -10.99 13.42 -0.83
CA LYS A 192 -9.73 14.11 -0.57
C LYS A 192 -8.60 13.45 -1.35
N VAL A 193 -7.51 14.19 -1.59
CA VAL A 193 -6.27 13.66 -2.20
C VAL A 193 -5.83 12.34 -1.55
N GLY A 194 -5.94 12.25 -0.22
CA GLY A 194 -5.60 11.04 0.53
C GLY A 194 -6.35 9.77 0.13
N ASP A 195 -7.60 9.88 -0.37
CA ASP A 195 -8.37 8.73 -0.84
C ASP A 195 -7.76 8.14 -2.12
N PHE A 196 -7.29 9.01 -3.01
CA PHE A 196 -6.61 8.63 -4.24
C PHE A 196 -5.19 8.15 -3.99
N ASN A 197 -4.48 8.74 -3.03
CA ASN A 197 -3.13 8.31 -2.66
C ASN A 197 -3.07 6.83 -2.24
N GLY A 198 -4.12 6.33 -1.58
CA GLY A 198 -4.24 4.90 -1.26
C GLY A 198 -4.47 4.03 -2.50
N LEU A 199 -5.32 4.49 -3.43
CA LEU A 199 -5.55 3.79 -4.71
C LEU A 199 -4.30 3.75 -5.58
N LEU A 200 -3.55 4.85 -5.64
CA LEU A 200 -2.30 4.96 -6.38
C LEU A 200 -1.25 3.98 -5.85
N ARG A 201 -1.05 3.91 -4.53
CA ARG A 201 -0.09 2.98 -3.90
C ARG A 201 -0.36 1.51 -4.20
N VAL A 202 -1.62 1.14 -4.36
CA VAL A 202 -2.06 -0.25 -4.62
C VAL A 202 -2.24 -0.52 -6.11
N SER A 203 -2.06 0.49 -6.97
CA SER A 203 -2.14 0.33 -8.41
C SER A 203 -1.09 -0.68 -8.87
N GLN A 204 -1.51 -1.57 -9.78
CA GLN A 204 -0.68 -2.64 -10.34
C GLN A 204 -0.27 -2.37 -11.79
N SER A 205 -0.72 -1.25 -12.38
CA SER A 205 -0.36 -0.93 -13.76
C SER A 205 -0.40 0.56 -14.04
N LEU A 206 0.40 0.98 -15.02
CA LEU A 206 0.43 2.36 -15.50
C LEU A 206 -0.93 2.82 -16.00
N ASN A 207 -1.68 1.95 -16.68
CA ASN A 207 -3.03 2.25 -17.16
C ASN A 207 -3.99 2.54 -15.99
N LYS A 208 -3.97 1.71 -14.93
CA LYS A 208 -4.78 1.96 -13.71
C LYS A 208 -4.38 3.27 -13.04
N THR A 209 -3.08 3.53 -12.93
CA THR A 209 -2.53 4.76 -12.36
C THR A 209 -2.98 6.00 -13.15
N GLN A 210 -2.88 5.98 -14.48
CA GLN A 210 -3.33 7.06 -15.34
C GLN A 210 -4.85 7.30 -15.23
N ARG A 211 -5.66 6.23 -15.11
CA ARG A 211 -7.11 6.37 -14.87
C ARG A 211 -7.41 7.05 -13.54
N ILE A 212 -6.70 6.67 -12.48
CA ILE A 212 -6.86 7.31 -11.17
C ILE A 212 -6.54 8.81 -11.28
N LEU A 213 -5.44 9.17 -11.94
CA LEU A 213 -5.06 10.57 -12.17
C LEU A 213 -6.09 11.32 -13.02
N ALA A 214 -6.65 10.69 -14.06
CA ALA A 214 -7.70 11.29 -14.89
C ALA A 214 -9.01 11.51 -14.10
N VAL A 215 -9.33 10.64 -13.15
CA VAL A 215 -10.47 10.85 -12.23
C VAL A 215 -10.17 11.99 -11.27
N MET A 216 -8.96 12.08 -10.71
CA MET A 216 -8.56 13.21 -9.86
C MET A 216 -8.68 14.55 -10.61
N GLU A 217 -8.22 14.60 -11.85
CA GLU A 217 -8.31 15.80 -12.70
C GLU A 217 -9.76 16.20 -12.99
N LYS A 218 -10.64 15.23 -13.31
CA LYS A 218 -12.08 15.48 -13.50
C LYS A 218 -12.79 15.99 -12.25
N LEU A 219 -12.26 15.67 -11.07
CA LEU A 219 -12.77 16.13 -9.79
C LEU A 219 -12.07 17.40 -9.28
N GLU A 220 -11.21 18.00 -10.11
CA GLU A 220 -10.42 19.20 -9.78
C GLU A 220 -9.55 19.03 -8.52
N ILE A 221 -9.16 17.78 -8.22
CA ILE A 221 -8.29 17.47 -7.09
C ILE A 221 -6.84 17.66 -7.52
N SER A 222 -6.23 18.73 -7.02
CA SER A 222 -4.82 19.05 -7.29
C SER A 222 -3.87 17.95 -6.78
N LYS A 223 -2.83 17.69 -7.57
CA LYS A 223 -1.73 16.79 -7.20
C LYS A 223 -0.87 17.49 -6.15
N CYS A 224 -0.54 16.80 -5.06
CA CYS A 224 0.42 17.27 -4.07
C CYS A 224 1.60 16.30 -3.95
N THR A 225 2.60 16.65 -3.15
CA THR A 225 3.78 15.80 -2.91
C THR A 225 3.44 14.39 -2.46
N ASP A 226 2.38 14.21 -1.67
CA ASP A 226 1.93 12.88 -1.25
C ASP A 226 1.39 12.06 -2.42
N THR A 227 0.80 12.69 -3.44
CA THR A 227 0.38 12.03 -4.68
C THR A 227 1.59 11.47 -5.43
N TYR A 228 2.64 12.28 -5.61
CA TYR A 228 3.89 11.82 -6.23
C TYR A 228 4.58 10.73 -5.42
N SER A 229 4.60 10.86 -4.09
CA SER A 229 5.12 9.81 -3.20
C SER A 229 4.34 8.50 -3.37
N SER A 230 3.02 8.57 -3.46
CA SER A 230 2.16 7.41 -3.72
C SER A 230 2.35 6.79 -5.11
N LEU A 231 2.63 7.59 -6.12
CA LEU A 231 2.96 7.12 -7.47
C LEU A 231 4.29 6.36 -7.47
N ILE A 232 5.34 6.91 -6.86
CA ILE A 232 6.64 6.23 -6.78
C ILE A 232 6.52 4.95 -5.95
N ALA A 233 5.78 4.99 -4.83
CA ALA A 233 5.53 3.83 -3.99
C ALA A 233 4.82 2.68 -4.74
N SER A 234 3.97 2.96 -5.73
CA SER A 234 3.31 1.90 -6.51
C SER A 234 4.30 1.07 -7.34
N LEU A 235 5.42 1.68 -7.76
CA LEU A 235 6.48 1.04 -8.53
C LEU A 235 7.34 0.08 -7.69
N HIS A 236 7.23 0.14 -6.36
CA HIS A 236 7.89 -0.81 -5.47
C HIS A 236 7.36 -2.22 -5.65
N ASN A 237 6.11 -2.37 -6.13
CA ASN A 237 5.54 -3.66 -6.46
C ASN A 237 6.28 -4.29 -7.66
N PRO A 238 6.91 -5.48 -7.51
CA PRO A 238 7.59 -6.16 -8.60
C PRO A 238 6.67 -6.56 -9.76
N GLU A 239 5.36 -6.63 -9.53
CA GLU A 239 4.36 -7.01 -10.54
C GLU A 239 3.75 -5.80 -11.28
N TYR A 240 4.28 -4.58 -11.07
CA TYR A 240 3.69 -3.36 -11.64
C TYR A 240 3.86 -3.26 -13.16
N LEU A 241 2.78 -3.34 -13.92
CA LEU A 241 2.84 -3.30 -15.39
C LEU A 241 3.07 -1.88 -15.92
N LEU A 242 4.25 -1.59 -16.46
CA LEU A 242 4.55 -0.33 -17.16
C LEU A 242 4.02 -0.34 -18.61
N SER A 243 4.18 -1.48 -19.30
CA SER A 243 3.60 -1.77 -20.61
C SER A 243 2.46 -2.80 -20.44
N ASN A 244 1.71 -3.06 -21.50
CA ASN A 244 0.75 -4.17 -21.54
C ASN A 244 1.45 -5.55 -21.52
N ASP A 245 2.77 -5.57 -21.65
CA ASP A 245 3.56 -6.79 -21.56
C ASP A 245 3.70 -7.22 -20.09
N PRO A 246 3.50 -8.51 -19.78
CA PRO A 246 3.68 -9.03 -18.43
C PRO A 246 5.12 -8.77 -17.95
N PRO A 247 5.34 -8.63 -16.63
CA PRO A 247 6.68 -8.46 -16.13
C PRO A 247 7.47 -9.73 -16.45
N PRO A 248 8.77 -9.64 -16.76
CA PRO A 248 9.57 -10.80 -17.09
C PRO A 248 9.58 -11.78 -15.91
N THR A 249 8.94 -12.94 -16.10
CA THR A 249 8.92 -14.01 -15.10
C THR A 249 10.28 -14.70 -15.11
N ILE A 250 11.08 -14.48 -14.07
CA ILE A 250 12.24 -15.35 -13.84
C ILE A 250 11.68 -16.66 -13.27
N ASN A 251 11.58 -17.69 -14.12
CA ASN A 251 11.31 -19.05 -13.69
C ASN A 251 12.51 -19.55 -12.87
N PHE A 252 12.59 -19.18 -11.61
CA PHE A 252 13.35 -19.96 -10.66
C PHE A 252 12.60 -21.28 -10.49
N LYS A 253 12.95 -22.32 -11.27
CA LYS A 253 12.61 -23.70 -10.92
C LYS A 253 13.18 -23.96 -9.52
N LYS A 254 12.34 -23.77 -8.51
CA LYS A 254 12.70 -23.95 -7.12
C LYS A 254 12.51 -25.42 -6.82
N ASN A 255 13.63 -26.11 -6.59
CA ASN A 255 13.75 -27.47 -6.08
C ASN A 255 13.40 -28.59 -7.07
N GLU A 256 14.36 -28.95 -7.92
CA GLU A 256 14.81 -30.34 -8.05
C GLU A 256 16.24 -30.26 -8.57
N SER A 257 17.15 -31.00 -7.93
CA SER A 257 18.55 -31.16 -8.31
C SER A 257 18.65 -31.82 -9.69
N ILE A 258 18.42 -31.04 -10.74
CA ILE A 258 18.66 -31.42 -12.12
C ILE A 258 20.05 -30.85 -12.47
N PRO A 259 21.01 -31.69 -12.91
CA PRO A 259 22.27 -31.19 -13.44
C PRO A 259 21.98 -30.20 -14.57
N LEU A 260 22.59 -29.02 -14.54
CA LEU A 260 22.58 -28.08 -15.65
C LEU A 260 23.40 -28.69 -16.79
N ASP A 261 22.76 -29.53 -17.59
CA ASP A 261 23.35 -30.09 -18.82
C ASP A 261 23.14 -29.09 -19.97
N GLY A 262 24.10 -28.17 -20.11
CA GLY A 262 24.31 -27.42 -21.35
C GLY A 262 24.40 -25.90 -21.20
N GLU A 263 25.26 -25.28 -22.04
CA GLU A 263 25.45 -23.82 -22.16
C GLU A 263 24.13 -23.07 -22.43
N LYS A 264 23.15 -23.72 -23.07
CA LYS A 264 21.84 -23.13 -23.41
C LYS A 264 20.97 -22.78 -22.20
N ASP A 265 21.01 -23.57 -21.13
CA ASP A 265 20.21 -23.31 -19.93
C ASP A 265 20.77 -22.12 -19.12
N VAL A 266 22.08 -21.89 -19.22
CA VAL A 266 22.77 -20.73 -18.59
C VAL A 266 22.48 -19.44 -19.37
N GLU A 267 22.46 -19.51 -20.70
CA GLU A 267 22.08 -18.38 -21.56
C GLU A 267 20.64 -17.94 -21.31
N GLU A 268 19.67 -18.87 -21.22
CA GLU A 268 18.26 -18.53 -20.97
C GLU A 268 18.05 -17.91 -19.57
N LEU A 269 18.76 -18.40 -18.56
CA LEU A 269 18.77 -17.81 -17.20
C LEU A 269 19.39 -16.40 -17.19
N ASN A 270 20.45 -16.16 -17.97
CA ASN A 270 21.12 -14.86 -18.06
C ASN A 270 20.27 -13.85 -18.84
N GLU A 271 19.59 -14.28 -19.91
CA GLU A 271 18.61 -13.46 -20.62
C GLU A 271 17.43 -13.07 -19.72
N GLY A 272 16.91 -14.00 -18.91
CA GLY A 272 15.83 -13.72 -17.96
C GLY A 272 16.22 -12.67 -16.91
N LYS A 273 17.44 -12.77 -16.37
CA LYS A 273 18.00 -11.77 -15.44
C LYS A 273 18.19 -10.40 -16.12
N ALA A 274 18.73 -10.36 -17.34
CA ALA A 274 18.91 -9.13 -18.08
C ALA A 274 17.57 -8.44 -18.40
N LYS A 275 16.54 -9.21 -18.80
CA LYS A 275 15.18 -8.71 -19.01
C LYS A 275 14.59 -8.12 -17.71
N TYR A 276 14.80 -8.78 -16.57
CA TYR A 276 14.33 -8.27 -15.28
C TYR A 276 15.05 -6.99 -14.83
N GLU A 277 16.38 -6.92 -14.97
CA GLU A 277 17.12 -5.69 -14.66
C GLU A 277 16.72 -4.55 -15.61
N ASN A 278 16.49 -4.81 -16.90
CA ASN A 278 15.95 -3.80 -17.80
C ASN A 278 14.57 -3.30 -17.35
N TYR A 279 13.66 -4.21 -16.99
CA TYR A 279 12.34 -3.84 -16.47
C TYR A 279 12.41 -3.03 -15.16
N LYS A 280 13.35 -3.36 -14.28
CA LYS A 280 13.63 -2.57 -13.08
C LYS A 280 14.19 -1.18 -13.41
N ASN A 281 15.06 -1.08 -14.40
CA ASN A 281 15.57 0.20 -14.90
C ASN A 281 14.44 1.07 -15.47
N GLN A 282 13.49 0.48 -16.18
CA GLN A 282 12.29 1.17 -16.67
C GLN A 282 11.44 1.71 -15.52
N ARG A 283 11.25 0.93 -14.44
CA ARG A 283 10.53 1.41 -13.23
C ARG A 283 11.24 2.59 -12.58
N ILE A 284 12.57 2.53 -12.47
CA ILE A 284 13.35 3.64 -11.93
C ILE A 284 13.27 4.87 -12.83
N ALA A 285 13.36 4.71 -14.15
CA ALA A 285 13.19 5.81 -15.10
C ALA A 285 11.81 6.47 -14.97
N GLN A 286 10.75 5.67 -14.85
CA GLN A 286 9.40 6.19 -14.61
C GLN A 286 9.28 6.92 -13.26
N ALA A 287 9.93 6.40 -12.21
CA ALA A 287 9.97 7.05 -10.91
C ALA A 287 10.67 8.42 -10.97
N LYS A 288 11.77 8.53 -11.72
CA LYS A 288 12.47 9.81 -11.96
C LYS A 288 11.55 10.84 -12.62
N ILE A 289 10.82 10.44 -13.66
CA ILE A 289 9.87 11.34 -14.33
C ILE A 289 8.84 11.91 -13.34
N TRP A 290 8.30 11.08 -12.44
CA TRP A 290 7.35 11.54 -11.42
C TRP A 290 7.99 12.34 -10.29
N PHE A 291 9.24 12.03 -9.93
CA PHE A 291 10.01 12.79 -8.96
C PHE A 291 10.33 14.21 -9.47
N ASP A 292 10.76 14.32 -10.72
CA ASP A 292 11.10 15.60 -11.36
C ASP A 292 9.85 16.44 -11.67
N ALA A 293 8.71 15.80 -11.90
CA ALA A 293 7.42 16.49 -12.03
C ALA A 293 6.92 17.12 -10.72
N CYS A 294 7.52 16.79 -9.56
CA CYS A 294 7.22 17.42 -8.28
C CYS A 294 8.16 18.64 -8.07
N PRO A 295 7.60 19.85 -7.86
CA PRO A 295 8.39 21.05 -7.58
C PRO A 295 9.36 20.86 -6.41
N THR A 296 10.59 21.35 -6.56
CA THR A 296 11.68 21.15 -5.59
C THR A 296 11.37 21.72 -4.21
N ASP A 297 10.66 22.85 -4.15
CA ASP A 297 10.20 23.54 -2.95
C ASP A 297 9.14 22.75 -2.16
N GLN A 298 8.45 21.81 -2.82
CA GLN A 298 7.38 21.02 -2.22
C GLN A 298 7.83 19.60 -1.84
N ARG A 299 9.06 19.20 -2.15
CA ARG A 299 9.55 17.85 -1.89
C ARG A 299 9.61 17.60 -0.38
N THR A 300 9.02 16.49 0.05
CA THR A 300 9.02 16.06 1.46
C THR A 300 9.93 14.85 1.65
N ALA A 301 10.33 14.58 2.89
CA ALA A 301 11.11 13.39 3.24
C ALA A 301 10.45 12.09 2.74
N SER A 302 9.12 12.02 2.72
CA SER A 302 8.39 10.87 2.16
C SER A 302 8.72 10.63 0.70
N LEU A 303 8.74 11.67 -0.14
CA LEU A 303 9.05 11.53 -1.56
C LEU A 303 10.49 11.02 -1.78
N TYR A 304 11.46 11.63 -1.09
CA TYR A 304 12.86 11.19 -1.14
C TYR A 304 13.01 9.74 -0.68
N ASN A 305 12.35 9.35 0.40
CA ASN A 305 12.41 7.98 0.92
C ASN A 305 11.90 6.94 -0.09
N GLU A 306 10.80 7.22 -0.81
CA GLU A 306 10.25 6.30 -1.81
C GLU A 306 11.21 6.13 -3.00
N MET A 307 11.94 7.20 -3.37
CA MET A 307 12.93 7.17 -4.44
C MET A 307 14.24 6.48 -4.01
N LEU A 308 14.77 6.81 -2.82
CA LEU A 308 15.93 6.13 -2.24
C LEU A 308 15.69 4.63 -2.07
N TYR A 309 14.47 4.22 -1.73
CA TYR A 309 14.11 2.81 -1.65
C TYR A 309 14.26 2.07 -3.00
N LEU A 310 13.95 2.72 -4.12
CA LEU A 310 14.13 2.15 -5.47
C LEU A 310 15.60 2.08 -5.89
N LEU A 311 16.45 2.98 -5.38
CA LEU A 311 17.87 3.08 -5.74
C LEU A 311 18.81 2.26 -4.82
N ARG A 312 18.27 1.48 -3.88
CA ARG A 312 19.05 0.82 -2.82
C ARG A 312 20.04 -0.27 -3.28
N ASP A 313 20.04 -0.66 -4.55
CA ASP A 313 20.84 -1.79 -5.04
C ASP A 313 22.32 -1.42 -5.25
N LYS A 314 23.23 -2.41 -5.14
CA LYS A 314 24.69 -2.15 -5.22
C LYS A 314 25.12 -1.51 -6.53
N SER A 315 24.44 -1.82 -7.63
CA SER A 315 24.76 -1.25 -8.94
C SER A 315 24.44 0.23 -9.07
N ARG A 316 23.75 0.83 -8.10
CA ARG A 316 23.24 2.21 -8.15
C ARG A 316 23.62 3.05 -6.92
N VAL A 317 24.69 2.66 -6.23
CA VAL A 317 25.18 3.39 -5.04
C VAL A 317 25.47 4.86 -5.36
N ASP A 318 26.01 5.16 -6.54
CA ASP A 318 26.29 6.54 -6.95
C ASP A 318 25.01 7.36 -7.12
N GLU A 319 23.97 6.80 -7.74
CA GLU A 319 22.67 7.46 -7.87
C GLU A 319 21.99 7.65 -6.52
N PHE A 320 22.11 6.65 -5.63
CA PHE A 320 21.61 6.73 -4.26
C PHE A 320 22.31 7.85 -3.49
N ASN A 321 23.64 7.92 -3.56
CA ASN A 321 24.44 8.92 -2.87
C ASN A 321 24.20 10.33 -3.43
N ALA A 322 24.03 10.48 -4.75
CA ALA A 322 23.69 11.76 -5.35
C ALA A 322 22.33 12.28 -4.85
N LEU A 323 21.31 11.42 -4.79
CA LEU A 323 20.00 11.78 -4.24
C LEU A 323 20.05 12.02 -2.73
N LEU A 324 20.88 11.27 -2.01
CA LEU A 324 21.10 11.48 -0.58
C LEU A 324 21.76 12.83 -0.31
N VAL A 325 22.71 13.27 -1.14
CA VAL A 325 23.31 14.62 -1.04
C VAL A 325 22.25 15.70 -1.25
N GLU A 326 21.35 15.54 -2.23
CA GLU A 326 20.24 16.47 -2.43
C GLU A 326 19.32 16.55 -1.18
N PHE A 327 19.05 15.42 -0.53
CA PHE A 327 18.14 15.34 0.60
C PHE A 327 18.78 15.73 1.95
N ARG A 328 19.97 15.21 2.24
CA ARG A 328 20.74 15.41 3.48
C ARG A 328 21.62 16.66 3.43
N GLY A 329 21.73 17.31 2.27
CA GLY A 329 22.60 18.47 2.02
C GLY A 329 24.07 18.13 1.80
N ASN A 330 24.51 16.95 2.22
CA ASN A 330 25.88 16.45 2.04
C ASN A 330 25.95 14.92 1.99
N ALA A 331 27.10 14.42 1.55
CA ALA A 331 27.38 13.00 1.56
C ALA A 331 27.53 12.49 3.01
N LEU A 332 27.29 11.20 3.22
CA LEU A 332 27.44 10.60 4.54
C LEU A 332 28.91 10.61 4.99
N ARG A 333 29.83 10.29 4.08
CA ARG A 333 31.28 10.41 4.28
C ARG A 333 31.84 11.50 3.39
N ALA A 334 32.89 12.17 3.86
CA ALA A 334 33.71 13.01 3.00
C ALA A 334 34.42 12.11 1.96
N LYS A 335 34.58 12.62 0.73
CA LYS A 335 35.45 11.95 -0.24
C LYS A 335 36.87 11.95 0.33
N ALA A 336 37.53 10.79 0.32
CA ALA A 336 38.95 10.76 0.66
C ALA A 336 39.72 11.58 -0.39
N ASP A 337 40.41 12.65 0.02
CA ASP A 337 41.34 13.35 -0.86
C ASP A 337 42.42 12.35 -1.28
N LYS A 338 42.42 11.95 -2.55
CA LYS A 338 43.58 11.24 -3.11
C LYS A 338 44.77 12.18 -2.97
N PRO A 339 45.89 11.78 -2.33
CA PRO A 339 47.08 12.60 -2.34
C PRO A 339 47.48 12.81 -3.80
N ASN A 340 47.47 14.07 -4.25
CA ASN A 340 47.99 14.48 -5.54
C ASN A 340 49.50 14.21 -5.58
N ASN A 341 49.87 12.97 -5.94
CA ASN A 341 51.22 12.69 -6.43
C ASN A 341 51.18 12.89 -7.95
N THR A 342 51.50 14.11 -8.33
CA THR A 342 51.95 14.47 -9.67
C THR A 342 53.21 13.69 -10.04
N GLU A 343 53.28 13.32 -11.32
CA GLU A 343 54.45 12.87 -12.13
C GLU A 343 54.62 11.37 -12.40
N GLY A 344 54.34 10.98 -13.65
CA GLY A 344 54.77 9.74 -14.30
C GLY A 344 53.80 9.29 -15.40
N PRO A 345 54.14 9.44 -16.71
CA PRO A 345 53.29 9.00 -17.81
C PRO A 345 53.45 7.50 -18.07
N ASP A 346 52.44 6.90 -18.70
CA ASP A 346 52.29 5.50 -19.08
C ASP A 346 51.91 4.49 -17.98
N ALA A 347 50.60 4.18 -17.92
CA ALA A 347 50.10 2.80 -17.86
C ALA A 347 48.57 2.74 -18.03
N VAL A 348 48.15 2.44 -19.27
CA VAL A 348 47.02 1.58 -19.69
C VAL A 348 45.80 1.50 -18.75
N GLU A 349 44.69 2.10 -19.20
CA GLU A 349 43.34 1.87 -18.71
C GLU A 349 42.98 0.37 -18.79
N THR A 350 42.96 -0.27 -17.63
CA THR A 350 42.26 -1.55 -17.46
C THR A 350 40.97 -1.24 -16.70
N LEU A 351 39.83 -1.43 -17.38
CA LEU A 351 38.48 -1.33 -16.82
C LEU A 351 38.28 -2.41 -15.75
N GLU A 352 38.68 -2.13 -14.52
CA GLU A 352 38.29 -2.91 -13.35
C GLU A 352 37.02 -2.34 -12.71
N ALA A 353 36.09 -3.24 -12.39
CA ALA A 353 34.81 -2.93 -11.75
C ALA A 353 35.02 -2.22 -10.38
N PRO A 354 34.12 -1.31 -9.98
CA PRO A 354 34.28 -0.56 -8.74
C PRO A 354 34.16 -1.51 -7.53
N THR A 355 35.29 -1.77 -6.89
CA THR A 355 35.35 -2.48 -5.61
C THR A 355 34.81 -1.54 -4.53
N CYS A 356 33.65 -1.90 -3.96
CA CYS A 356 32.81 -1.12 -3.04
C CYS A 356 33.38 -0.89 -1.62
N ALA A 357 34.70 -0.85 -1.43
CA ALA A 357 35.30 -0.66 -0.12
C ALA A 357 36.57 0.15 -0.27
N GLU A 358 36.50 1.46 0.02
CA GLU A 358 37.56 2.35 0.52
C GLU A 358 37.21 3.82 0.23
N ASP A 359 36.14 4.31 0.85
CA ASP A 359 35.96 5.77 1.01
C ASP A 359 35.92 6.03 2.52
N ASN A 360 37.10 5.90 3.16
CA ASN A 360 37.29 5.97 4.62
C ASN A 360 37.32 7.42 5.16
N GLY A 361 36.70 8.36 4.44
CA GLY A 361 36.62 9.75 4.90
C GLY A 361 35.79 9.89 6.18
N PRO A 362 35.98 10.98 6.95
CA PRO A 362 35.20 11.25 8.15
C PRO A 362 33.70 11.32 7.83
N ILE A 363 32.87 10.83 8.75
CA ILE A 363 31.41 10.92 8.65
C ILE A 363 31.02 12.39 8.86
N LEU A 364 30.31 12.96 7.89
CA LEU A 364 29.94 14.36 7.89
C LEU A 364 28.64 14.58 8.68
N PRO A 365 28.53 15.66 9.49
CA PRO A 365 27.28 15.99 10.17
C PRO A 365 26.19 16.33 9.15
N PRO A 366 24.93 15.95 9.37
CA PRO A 366 23.86 16.17 8.40
C PRO A 366 23.54 17.66 8.22
N GLN A 367 23.14 18.05 7.01
CA GLN A 367 22.64 19.39 6.67
C GLN A 367 21.29 19.29 5.96
N TRP A 368 20.33 18.64 6.62
CA TRP A 368 19.04 18.27 6.04
C TRP A 368 18.34 19.44 5.33
N CYS A 369 18.14 19.28 4.02
CA CYS A 369 17.33 20.21 3.22
C CYS A 369 15.85 20.16 3.64
N VAL A 370 15.40 18.97 4.04
CA VAL A 370 14.04 18.69 4.53
C VAL A 370 14.14 17.83 5.79
N PRO A 371 13.33 18.09 6.85
CA PRO A 371 13.39 17.33 8.09
C PRO A 371 13.23 15.81 7.86
N PRO A 372 14.17 14.97 8.34
CA PRO A 372 14.09 13.53 8.18
C PRO A 372 12.98 12.93 9.04
N ASN A 373 12.49 11.75 8.68
CA ASN A 373 11.51 11.00 9.46
C ASN A 373 12.01 9.60 9.80
N SER A 374 11.22 8.84 10.58
CA SER A 374 11.58 7.49 11.02
C SER A 374 11.95 6.56 9.86
N LYS A 375 11.29 6.72 8.71
CA LYS A 375 11.55 5.90 7.52
C LYS A 375 12.88 6.25 6.86
N THR A 376 13.27 7.52 6.89
CA THR A 376 14.58 7.98 6.40
C THR A 376 15.71 7.24 7.09
N TYR A 377 15.73 7.24 8.43
CA TYR A 377 16.77 6.54 9.19
C TYR A 377 16.71 5.01 9.02
N GLU A 378 15.52 4.42 8.89
CA GLU A 378 15.40 3.00 8.57
C GLU A 378 16.07 2.64 7.23
N LEU A 379 15.89 3.48 6.20
CA LEU A 379 16.51 3.27 4.88
C LEU A 379 18.02 3.45 4.92
N LEU A 380 18.50 4.52 5.57
CA LEU A 380 19.93 4.78 5.70
C LEU A 380 20.65 3.65 6.44
N ILE A 381 20.11 3.21 7.59
CA ILE A 381 20.67 2.10 8.38
C ILE A 381 20.69 0.80 7.56
N GLN A 382 19.65 0.52 6.76
CA GLN A 382 19.65 -0.64 5.88
C GLN A 382 20.67 -0.53 4.75
N HIS A 383 20.85 0.66 4.19
CA HIS A 383 21.80 0.90 3.11
C HIS A 383 23.24 0.75 3.59
N VAL A 384 23.62 1.43 4.69
CA VAL A 384 24.97 1.30 5.27
C VAL A 384 25.25 -0.12 5.78
N ARG A 385 24.25 -0.82 6.32
CA ARG A 385 24.35 -2.26 6.63
C ARG A 385 24.65 -3.10 5.40
N TYR A 386 24.04 -2.77 4.27
CA TYR A 386 24.23 -3.50 3.01
C TYR A 386 25.60 -3.24 2.36
N LEU A 387 26.18 -2.07 2.64
CA LEU A 387 27.55 -1.71 2.32
C LEU A 387 28.57 -2.18 3.38
N GLU A 388 28.11 -2.78 4.47
CA GLU A 388 28.94 -3.25 5.59
C GLU A 388 29.75 -2.14 6.27
N ASP A 389 29.30 -0.89 6.17
CA ASP A 389 29.89 0.27 6.86
C ASP A 389 29.33 0.39 8.28
N TRP A 390 29.94 -0.33 9.21
CA TRP A 390 29.48 -0.43 10.59
C TRP A 390 29.69 0.84 11.41
N GLU A 391 30.67 1.67 11.06
CA GLU A 391 30.89 2.94 11.74
C GLU A 391 29.77 3.92 11.36
N ALA A 392 29.47 4.06 10.07
CA ALA A 392 28.35 4.87 9.61
C ALA A 392 27.00 4.33 10.08
N PHE A 393 26.85 3.01 10.20
CA PHE A 393 25.64 2.37 10.74
C PHE A 393 25.26 2.90 12.12
N TRP A 394 26.21 2.95 13.05
CA TRP A 394 25.96 3.42 14.42
C TRP A 394 25.87 4.94 14.50
N GLU A 395 26.62 5.66 13.67
CA GLU A 395 26.57 7.12 13.63
C GLU A 395 25.23 7.63 13.09
N VAL A 396 24.64 6.97 12.07
CA VAL A 396 23.29 7.28 11.58
C VAL A 396 22.24 7.02 12.66
N TYR A 397 22.40 5.98 13.48
CA TYR A 397 21.52 5.74 14.63
C TYR A 397 21.69 6.81 15.71
N GLY A 398 22.92 7.22 16.02
CA GLY A 398 23.20 8.34 16.91
C GLY A 398 22.60 9.65 16.41
N GLU A 399 22.68 9.90 15.10
CA GLU A 399 22.09 11.06 14.43
C GLU A 399 20.57 11.10 14.61
N MET A 400 19.89 9.96 14.42
CA MET A 400 18.44 9.83 14.67
C MET A 400 18.08 10.27 16.10
N GLY A 401 18.88 9.85 17.08
CA GLY A 401 18.71 10.25 18.48
C GLY A 401 18.87 11.75 18.70
N ARG A 402 19.91 12.37 18.09
CA ARG A 402 20.17 13.81 18.17
C ARG A 402 19.07 14.65 17.50
N GLN A 403 18.49 14.14 16.42
CA GLN A 403 17.36 14.77 15.72
C GLN A 403 15.99 14.47 16.39
N ASN A 404 15.98 13.73 17.49
CA ASN A 404 14.78 13.34 18.23
C ASN A 404 13.71 12.65 17.35
N VAL A 405 14.17 11.86 16.37
CA VAL A 405 13.28 11.10 15.49
C VAL A 405 13.02 9.73 16.10
N LYS A 406 11.74 9.33 16.15
CA LYS A 406 11.33 8.03 16.68
C LYS A 406 11.79 6.89 15.76
N GLY A 407 12.28 5.80 16.31
CA GLY A 407 12.64 4.60 15.53
C GLY A 407 11.42 3.78 15.09
N THR A 408 11.59 2.96 14.05
CA THR A 408 10.57 1.98 13.63
C THR A 408 10.88 0.61 14.22
N SER A 409 9.86 -0.26 14.33
CA SER A 409 10.06 -1.66 14.75
C SER A 409 11.11 -2.40 13.90
N ARG A 410 11.08 -2.18 12.58
CA ARG A 410 12.04 -2.79 11.66
C ARG A 410 13.47 -2.29 11.88
N LEU A 411 13.64 -0.99 12.13
CA LEU A 411 14.95 -0.41 12.47
C LEU A 411 15.52 -1.06 13.73
N TYR A 412 14.74 -1.11 14.81
CA TYR A 412 15.20 -1.70 16.07
C TYR A 412 15.52 -3.19 15.96
N HIS A 413 14.73 -3.94 15.19
CA HIS A 413 15.03 -5.35 14.89
C HIS A 413 16.40 -5.50 14.23
N VAL A 414 16.73 -4.63 13.26
CA VAL A 414 18.03 -4.63 12.59
C VAL A 414 19.15 -4.31 13.59
N LEU A 415 18.98 -3.30 14.44
CA LEU A 415 19.97 -2.97 15.47
C LEU A 415 20.22 -4.14 16.43
N LEU A 416 19.17 -4.76 16.98
CA LEU A 416 19.26 -5.92 17.88
C LEU A 416 19.85 -7.19 17.22
N LYS A 417 19.79 -7.26 15.90
CA LYS A 417 20.41 -8.34 15.14
C LYS A 417 21.92 -8.14 15.04
N GLU A 418 22.35 -6.94 14.65
CA GLU A 418 23.76 -6.66 14.33
C GLU A 418 24.62 -6.35 15.56
N ILE A 419 24.03 -5.86 16.65
CA ILE A 419 24.70 -5.45 17.90
C ILE A 419 25.73 -6.45 18.48
N LYS A 420 25.49 -7.76 18.32
CA LYS A 420 26.39 -8.82 18.84
C LYS A 420 27.61 -9.02 17.95
N GLN A 421 27.45 -8.86 16.64
CA GLN A 421 28.51 -9.10 15.65
C GLN A 421 29.32 -7.82 15.40
N HIS A 422 28.63 -6.68 15.41
CA HIS A 422 29.20 -5.37 15.08
C HIS A 422 28.77 -4.34 16.13
N PRO A 423 29.34 -4.36 17.36
CA PRO A 423 28.94 -3.44 18.41
C PRO A 423 29.35 -1.99 18.11
N PRO A 424 28.61 -0.98 18.64
CA PRO A 424 28.95 0.43 18.52
C PRO A 424 30.39 0.73 18.96
N PRO A 425 31.06 1.71 18.34
CA PRO A 425 32.43 2.12 18.71
C PRO A 425 32.54 2.45 20.20
N ASP A 426 31.57 3.18 20.75
CA ASP A 426 31.55 3.58 22.15
C ASP A 426 31.62 2.38 23.10
N ILE A 427 30.99 1.26 22.76
CA ILE A 427 31.01 0.03 23.58
C ILE A 427 32.38 -0.66 23.48
N LYS A 428 32.98 -0.66 22.28
CA LYS A 428 34.33 -1.21 22.07
C LYS A 428 35.38 -0.44 22.88
N HIS A 429 35.23 0.87 23.01
CA HIS A 429 36.21 1.74 23.66
C HIS A 429 35.95 2.01 25.15
N SER A 430 34.69 2.05 25.59
CA SER A 430 34.32 2.36 26.99
C SER A 430 34.24 1.13 27.91
N GLY A 431 34.29 -0.08 27.36
CA GLY A 431 34.12 -1.32 28.13
C GLY A 431 32.70 -1.53 28.68
N GLU A 432 31.72 -0.74 28.22
CA GLU A 432 30.31 -0.95 28.54
C GLU A 432 29.86 -2.35 28.07
N SER A 433 29.01 -3.02 28.85
CA SER A 433 28.53 -4.34 28.47
C SER A 433 27.55 -4.22 27.31
N ILE A 434 27.70 -5.04 26.26
CA ILE A 434 26.72 -5.19 25.18
C ILE A 434 25.30 -5.40 25.74
N SER A 435 25.19 -6.11 26.87
CA SER A 435 23.92 -6.34 27.57
C SER A 435 23.28 -5.03 28.07
N ASN A 436 24.07 -4.07 28.56
CA ASN A 436 23.56 -2.76 29.00
C ASN A 436 23.00 -1.98 27.82
N PHE A 437 23.69 -2.03 26.68
CA PHE A 437 23.22 -1.33 25.48
C PHE A 437 21.95 -1.95 24.89
N ILE A 438 21.81 -3.29 24.93
CA ILE A 438 20.56 -3.97 24.57
C ILE A 438 19.41 -3.50 25.47
N VAL A 439 19.63 -3.36 26.78
CA VAL A 439 18.62 -2.85 27.71
C VAL A 439 18.23 -1.41 27.37
N LYS A 440 19.20 -0.51 27.20
CA LYS A 440 18.93 0.90 26.80
C LYS A 440 18.18 0.98 25.47
N LEU A 441 18.53 0.12 24.50
CA LEU A 441 17.84 0.06 23.21
C LEU A 441 16.38 -0.38 23.38
N SER A 442 16.12 -1.36 24.26
CA SER A 442 14.75 -1.82 24.55
C SER A 442 13.91 -0.76 25.26
N GLU A 443 14.48 -0.01 26.20
CA GLU A 443 13.80 1.11 26.85
C GLU A 443 13.45 2.19 25.82
N LYS A 444 14.37 2.48 24.89
CA LYS A 444 14.12 3.44 23.81
C LYS A 444 13.04 2.95 22.84
N MET A 445 12.97 1.65 22.55
CA MET A 445 11.87 1.06 21.78
C MET A 445 10.51 1.30 22.46
N GLU A 446 10.42 1.06 23.77
CA GLU A 446 9.20 1.27 24.54
C GLU A 446 8.78 2.74 24.56
N LEU A 447 9.73 3.66 24.76
CA LEU A 447 9.50 5.12 24.71
C LEU A 447 8.96 5.56 23.33
N ASP A 448 9.43 4.93 22.26
CA ASP A 448 8.98 5.22 20.90
C ASP A 448 7.65 4.52 20.57
N GLY A 449 7.07 3.77 21.51
CA GLY A 449 5.80 3.06 21.36
C GLY A 449 5.91 1.75 20.58
N VAL A 450 7.13 1.25 20.38
CA VAL A 450 7.43 0.01 19.68
C VAL A 450 7.49 -1.14 20.70
N ARG A 451 6.71 -2.19 20.45
CA ARG A 451 6.73 -3.40 21.28
C ARG A 451 7.67 -4.45 20.68
N ILE A 452 8.23 -5.28 21.55
CA ILE A 452 8.94 -6.50 21.16
C ILE A 452 7.92 -7.48 20.57
N ILE A 453 8.18 -7.95 19.36
CA ILE A 453 7.21 -8.75 18.60
C ILE A 453 7.70 -10.19 18.43
N SER A 454 9.01 -10.43 18.55
CA SER A 454 9.60 -11.75 18.39
C SER A 454 10.01 -12.39 19.72
N VAL A 455 9.79 -13.71 19.82
CA VAL A 455 10.29 -14.54 20.93
C VAL A 455 11.81 -14.48 21.00
N ASP A 456 12.52 -14.46 19.86
CA ASP A 456 13.98 -14.37 19.83
C ASP A 456 14.50 -13.03 20.35
N GLU A 457 13.78 -11.93 20.07
CA GLU A 457 14.09 -10.61 20.62
C GLU A 457 13.85 -10.58 22.13
N GLY A 458 12.74 -11.17 22.57
CA GLY A 458 12.43 -11.34 23.99
C GLY A 458 13.50 -12.13 24.73
N MET A 459 13.97 -13.24 24.16
CA MET A 459 15.05 -14.06 24.73
C MET A 459 16.37 -13.28 24.80
N LYS A 460 16.75 -12.56 23.74
CA LYS A 460 17.95 -11.70 23.75
C LYS A 460 17.87 -10.62 24.84
N LEU A 461 16.68 -10.06 25.06
CA LEU A 461 16.48 -9.06 26.11
C LEU A 461 16.55 -9.69 27.50
N VAL A 462 15.93 -10.85 27.71
CA VAL A 462 15.99 -11.58 28.98
C VAL A 462 17.42 -12.00 29.32
N ASP A 463 18.19 -12.46 28.32
CA ASP A 463 19.61 -12.79 28.46
C ASP A 463 20.42 -11.53 28.83
N ALA A 464 20.14 -10.41 28.17
CA ALA A 464 20.79 -9.13 28.47
C ALA A 464 20.47 -8.66 29.90
N TRP A 465 19.19 -8.62 30.29
CA TRP A 465 18.75 -8.29 31.64
C TRP A 465 19.41 -9.19 32.70
N SER A 466 19.41 -10.50 32.46
CA SER A 466 20.04 -11.48 33.36
C SER A 466 21.55 -11.26 33.50
N ALA A 467 22.23 -10.89 32.41
CA ALA A 467 23.66 -10.58 32.43
C ALA A 467 23.96 -9.25 33.14
N THR A 468 23.11 -8.23 32.97
CA THR A 468 23.28 -6.94 33.65
C THR A 468 23.09 -7.02 35.17
N ARG A 469 22.23 -7.93 35.66
CA ARG A 469 21.99 -8.14 37.10
C ARG A 469 22.98 -9.07 37.81
N LYS A 470 23.80 -9.81 37.05
CA LYS A 470 24.82 -10.72 37.61
C LYS A 470 26.16 -10.02 37.92
N ARG A 471 26.33 -8.78 37.49
CA ARG A 471 27.36 -7.85 37.99
C ARG A 471 26.79 -7.08 39.17
#